data_AF-A0A4Z0ZFX0-F1
#
_entry.id   AF-A0A4Z0ZFX0-F1
#
_cell.length_a   1.000
_cell.length_b   1.000
_cell.length_c   1.000
_cell.angle_alpha   90.00
_cell.angle_beta   90.00
_cell.angle_gamma   90.00
#
_symmetry.space_group_name_H-M   'P 1'
#
loop_
_entity.id
_entity.type
_entity.pdbx_description
1 polymer ?
#
loop_
_entity_poly.entity_id
_entity_poly.type
_entity_poly.pdbx_seq_one_letter_code
_entity_poly.pdbx_strand_id
1 'polypeptide(L)'
;MASNARPYWNSEDSDDDINISMISKAPASIQSLSFFPVSAQQERTRISSTAPLCTLPSTSDAFKPLRLEFGEVSEEGPTFVPFKLVRGYPGRYVGRSNQKKVFEFFKETLLKNRVWDLFAQSDPTAKHGPLLLIPTIQFEQFLNIANHQLDGELAIPQGRAGELFSLTFGEWDTPRPRFLGRANSASAVDSLRERAHTLPADDLSHLTPSCYQMYQDKIDEIYSSLKIGKKSNKLEAAKNKRVQKKKDSGRMLKRVQRYLGLRQAISHVSSNSYRGLVTTSWGSQKPAPFKPKESVRFVCVDVEAYEEDARVVTEIGLAVLDTEDLIDICPGERGENWFSLVQAYHFRIEERRYIVNSKFVQGCPEAFDFGKSQMVSIKDINKVVGKVIGDKNSEDQRPVIIVGHDIRQDLKYLTSIGYNPWGVPLIVDEVDTQAMFQRIERGPNGRSLALICAELGIPGCNYHNAGNDAVYTLRAMIAMAIKRTIDGSDRKEESFTPGTDEWTDGDMDDGGCSKRSAPPAETYCAHQSKDELQNVQW
;
A
#
# COMPACT_ATOMS: atom_id res chain seq x y z
N MET A 1 40.11 -33.24 2.51
CA MET A 1 41.18 -32.51 3.21
C MET A 1 41.20 -31.07 2.71
N ALA A 2 41.18 -30.12 3.65
CA ALA A 2 41.45 -28.68 3.55
C ALA A 2 40.59 -27.82 2.58
N SER A 3 39.60 -27.18 3.20
CA SER A 3 38.97 -25.91 2.84
C SER A 3 39.98 -24.76 2.68
N ASN A 4 39.84 -23.96 1.63
CA ASN A 4 40.47 -22.63 1.54
C ASN A 4 39.40 -21.60 1.14
N ALA A 5 38.64 -21.13 2.13
CA ALA A 5 37.92 -19.87 2.06
C ALA A 5 38.75 -18.83 2.79
N ARG A 6 39.29 -17.84 2.04
CA ARG A 6 39.89 -16.64 2.64
C ARG A 6 38.75 -15.66 2.95
N PRO A 7 38.65 -15.14 4.19
CA PRO A 7 37.74 -14.06 4.52
C PRO A 7 38.38 -12.73 4.09
N TYR A 8 37.62 -11.90 3.39
CA TYR A 8 38.05 -10.56 2.98
C TYR A 8 36.87 -9.63 3.16
N TRP A 9 36.66 -9.11 4.38
CA TRP A 9 35.87 -7.88 4.58
C TRP A 9 36.48 -7.07 5.71
N ASN A 10 36.96 -5.89 5.31
CA ASN A 10 37.54 -4.88 6.17
C ASN A 10 36.49 -4.31 7.12
N SER A 11 36.92 -4.19 8.36
CA SER A 11 36.29 -3.47 9.46
C SER A 11 36.42 -1.96 9.19
N GLU A 12 35.45 -1.37 8.49
CA GLU A 12 35.28 0.09 8.40
C GLU A 12 33.79 0.43 8.28
N ASP A 13 33.06 0.22 9.37
CA ASP A 13 31.86 0.99 9.70
C ASP A 13 31.89 1.14 11.23
N SER A 14 32.88 1.89 11.69
CA SER A 14 33.01 2.31 13.09
C SER A 14 31.85 3.21 13.45
N ASP A 15 31.24 2.92 14.59
CA ASP A 15 30.19 3.67 15.24
C ASP A 15 30.45 5.18 15.27
N ASP A 16 29.69 5.93 14.47
CA ASP A 16 29.42 7.34 14.79
C ASP A 16 28.36 7.37 15.88
N ASP A 17 28.81 7.09 17.10
CA ASP A 17 28.10 7.45 18.32
C ASP A 17 27.88 8.96 18.33
N ILE A 18 26.63 9.36 18.59
CA ILE A 18 26.27 10.76 18.83
C ILE A 18 27.13 11.25 20.01
N ASN A 19 28.17 12.05 19.73
CA ASN A 19 29.08 12.59 20.72
C ASN A 19 28.35 13.64 21.59
N ILE A 20 27.91 13.22 22.78
CA ILE A 20 27.13 13.98 23.77
C ILE A 20 28.03 14.89 24.61
N SER A 21 28.73 15.87 24.01
CA SER A 21 29.58 16.77 24.79
C SER A 21 29.68 18.24 24.33
N MET A 22 29.02 18.66 23.25
CA MET A 22 29.25 20.00 22.68
C MET A 22 27.97 20.81 22.49
N ILE A 23 27.29 21.19 23.58
CA ILE A 23 26.43 22.39 23.61
C ILE A 23 26.57 23.06 24.98
N SER A 24 27.66 23.79 25.20
CA SER A 24 27.71 24.83 26.23
C SER A 24 28.46 26.04 25.68
N LYS A 25 27.71 27.13 25.43
CA LYS A 25 28.10 28.53 25.56
C LYS A 25 26.98 29.41 25.01
N ALA A 26 26.19 29.97 25.91
CA ALA A 26 25.48 31.23 25.70
C ALA A 26 25.85 32.16 26.86
N PRO A 27 26.09 33.46 26.65
CA PRO A 27 25.98 34.44 27.71
C PRO A 27 24.56 35.01 27.75
N ALA A 28 24.16 35.33 28.98
CA ALA A 28 22.86 35.78 29.41
C ALA A 28 22.49 37.19 28.94
N SER A 29 21.18 37.48 28.89
CA SER A 29 20.65 38.80 29.18
C SER A 29 19.19 38.70 29.65
N ILE A 30 18.89 39.52 30.65
CA ILE A 30 17.71 39.57 31.51
C ILE A 30 16.65 40.50 30.90
N GLN A 31 15.35 40.22 31.06
CA GLN A 31 14.40 41.17 31.68
C GLN A 31 12.99 40.59 31.88
N SER A 32 12.49 40.88 33.09
CA SER A 32 11.19 40.61 33.70
C SER A 32 10.03 41.39 33.09
N LEU A 33 8.79 40.96 33.37
CA LEU A 33 7.58 41.78 33.68
C LEU A 33 6.46 40.77 34.09
N SER A 34 6.22 40.51 35.38
CA SER A 34 5.27 41.16 36.32
C SER A 34 3.77 40.86 36.09
N PHE A 35 3.26 40.00 36.99
CA PHE A 35 1.93 39.86 37.61
C PHE A 35 0.76 40.77 37.19
N PHE A 36 -0.45 40.20 37.15
CA PHE A 36 -1.56 40.53 38.07
C PHE A 36 -2.53 39.33 38.26
N PRO A 37 -3.18 39.19 39.44
CA PRO A 37 -4.01 38.03 39.82
C PRO A 37 -5.51 38.34 39.78
N VAL A 38 -6.37 37.33 39.62
CA VAL A 38 -7.79 37.41 39.99
C VAL A 38 -8.25 36.10 40.63
N SER A 39 -8.77 36.23 41.85
CA SER A 39 -9.43 35.22 42.65
C SER A 39 -10.93 35.25 42.37
N ALA A 40 -11.60 34.10 42.31
CA ALA A 40 -12.95 33.89 42.87
C ALA A 40 -13.45 32.45 42.65
N GLN A 41 -13.48 31.72 43.77
CA GLN A 41 -14.61 30.97 44.32
C GLN A 41 -15.50 30.10 43.40
N GLN A 42 -15.57 28.82 43.83
CA GLN A 42 -16.49 27.77 43.46
C GLN A 42 -17.97 28.16 43.64
N GLU A 43 -18.80 27.79 42.67
CA GLU A 43 -20.15 27.33 42.94
C GLU A 43 -20.43 26.05 42.13
N ARG A 44 -21.08 25.12 42.82
CA ARG A 44 -21.14 23.69 42.52
C ARG A 44 -22.57 23.36 42.10
N THR A 45 -22.77 22.98 40.83
CA THR A 45 -24.02 22.34 40.40
C THR A 45 -23.72 20.95 39.88
N ARG A 46 -24.07 19.96 40.71
CA ARG A 46 -24.10 18.54 40.37
C ARG A 46 -25.20 18.30 39.34
N ILE A 47 -24.85 17.75 38.19
CA ILE A 47 -25.75 16.90 37.41
C ILE A 47 -25.06 15.54 37.27
N SER A 48 -25.73 14.55 37.84
CA SER A 48 -25.34 13.15 37.85
C SER A 48 -25.57 12.54 36.48
N SER A 49 -24.52 12.17 35.77
CA SER A 49 -24.57 11.20 34.68
C SER A 49 -23.60 10.07 35.00
N THR A 50 -24.17 8.90 35.25
CA THR A 50 -23.49 7.65 35.56
C THR A 50 -22.72 7.15 34.34
N ALA A 51 -21.41 7.37 34.34
CA ALA A 51 -20.46 6.57 33.57
C ALA A 51 -19.69 5.67 34.55
N PRO A 52 -19.43 4.40 34.22
CA PRO A 52 -18.74 3.50 35.12
C PRO A 52 -17.34 4.05 35.43
N LEU A 53 -17.02 4.11 36.73
CA LEU A 53 -15.69 4.40 37.24
C LEU A 53 -14.72 3.39 36.60
N CYS A 54 -13.99 3.83 35.58
CA CYS A 54 -12.86 3.08 35.08
C CYS A 54 -11.76 3.26 36.12
N THR A 55 -11.64 2.30 37.02
CA THR A 55 -10.50 2.18 37.93
C THR A 55 -9.23 2.14 37.09
N LEU A 56 -8.44 3.20 37.19
CA LEU A 56 -7.11 3.28 36.62
C LEU A 56 -6.30 2.07 37.11
N PRO A 57 -5.65 1.30 36.21
CA PRO A 57 -4.69 0.32 36.65
C PRO A 57 -3.57 1.07 37.35
N SER A 58 -3.40 0.76 38.65
CA SER A 58 -2.21 1.09 39.40
C SER A 58 -0.97 0.65 38.63
N THR A 59 0.17 1.26 38.92
CA THR A 59 1.52 1.12 38.32
C THR A 59 2.14 -0.29 38.36
N SER A 60 1.36 -1.35 38.20
CA SER A 60 1.72 -2.76 38.36
C SER A 60 1.00 -3.72 37.39
N ASP A 61 0.24 -3.25 36.39
CA ASP A 61 -0.20 -4.13 35.30
C ASP A 61 0.97 -4.34 34.32
N ALA A 62 1.97 -5.07 34.81
CA ALA A 62 3.00 -5.66 33.98
C ALA A 62 2.31 -6.54 32.94
N PHE A 63 2.61 -6.28 31.66
CA PHE A 63 2.20 -7.16 30.56
C PHE A 63 2.42 -8.60 31.00
N LYS A 64 1.38 -9.45 30.88
CA LYS A 64 1.57 -10.88 31.17
C LYS A 64 2.78 -11.32 30.36
N PRO A 65 3.81 -11.88 31.00
CA PRO A 65 4.95 -12.42 30.32
C PRO A 65 4.52 -13.17 29.06
N LEU A 66 4.94 -12.71 27.87
CA LEU A 66 4.89 -13.53 26.67
C LEU A 66 5.55 -14.87 27.04
N ARG A 67 4.82 -15.97 26.84
CA ARG A 67 5.31 -17.33 27.09
C ARG A 67 6.04 -17.86 25.86
N LEU A 68 6.86 -16.99 25.25
CA LEU A 68 7.67 -17.32 24.10
C LEU A 68 9.07 -17.68 24.55
N GLU A 69 9.64 -18.73 23.95
CA GLU A 69 11.04 -19.09 24.12
C GLU A 69 11.93 -18.43 23.04
N PHE A 70 13.25 -18.46 23.26
CA PHE A 70 14.19 -17.91 22.29
C PHE A 70 14.05 -18.60 20.94
N GLY A 71 13.91 -17.81 19.86
CA GLY A 71 13.78 -18.29 18.49
C GLY A 71 12.35 -18.63 18.07
N GLU A 72 11.38 -18.62 18.99
CA GLU A 72 9.97 -18.83 18.67
C GLU A 72 9.42 -17.67 17.85
N VAL A 73 8.60 -18.03 16.86
CA VAL A 73 8.02 -17.09 15.90
C VAL A 73 6.86 -16.35 16.58
N SER A 74 6.72 -15.05 16.31
CA SER A 74 5.59 -14.28 16.83
C SER A 74 4.24 -14.79 16.32
N GLU A 75 3.18 -14.51 17.07
CA GLU A 75 1.79 -14.68 16.61
C GLU A 75 1.49 -13.79 15.39
N GLU A 76 0.37 -14.07 14.70
CA GLU A 76 -0.12 -13.27 13.57
C GLU A 76 -0.91 -12.06 14.06
N GLY A 77 -0.67 -10.89 13.44
CA GLY A 77 -1.41 -9.66 13.73
C GLY A 77 -0.72 -8.60 14.59
N PRO A 78 0.22 -8.90 15.52
CA PRO A 78 0.95 -7.87 16.25
C PRO A 78 1.71 -6.91 15.34
N THR A 79 1.78 -5.65 15.76
CA THR A 79 2.62 -4.63 15.15
C THR A 79 3.89 -4.42 15.95
N PHE A 80 4.96 -4.03 15.25
CA PHE A 80 6.29 -3.85 15.81
C PHE A 80 6.87 -2.48 15.46
N VAL A 81 7.79 -2.01 16.30
CA VAL A 81 8.62 -0.83 16.03
C VAL A 81 10.10 -1.19 16.13
N PRO A 82 10.96 -0.71 15.22
CA PRO A 82 12.40 -0.88 15.34
C PRO A 82 12.93 -0.24 16.62
N PHE A 83 13.67 -1.00 17.43
CA PHE A 83 14.19 -0.49 18.70
C PHE A 83 15.14 0.71 18.52
N LYS A 84 15.83 0.77 17.38
CA LYS A 84 16.64 1.94 16.98
C LYS A 84 15.79 3.21 16.82
N LEU A 85 14.55 3.08 16.33
CA LEU A 85 13.63 4.20 16.16
C LEU A 85 13.12 4.70 17.51
N VAL A 86 12.81 3.77 18.43
CA VAL A 86 12.42 4.06 19.82
C VAL A 86 13.49 4.89 20.52
N ARG A 87 14.76 4.46 20.45
CA ARG A 87 15.90 5.22 21.03
C ARG A 87 16.07 6.61 20.41
N GLY A 88 15.75 6.76 19.12
CA GLY A 88 15.86 8.02 18.38
C GLY A 88 14.62 8.93 18.46
N TYR A 89 13.55 8.50 19.12
CA TYR A 89 12.26 9.20 19.10
C TYR A 89 12.34 10.66 19.57
N PRO A 90 13.00 11.01 20.70
CA PRO A 90 13.10 12.40 21.15
C PRO A 90 13.81 13.31 20.14
N GLY A 91 14.81 12.76 19.44
CA GLY A 91 15.58 13.50 18.43
C GLY A 91 14.80 13.78 17.14
N ARG A 92 13.92 12.84 16.74
CA ARG A 92 13.25 12.87 15.44
C ARG A 92 11.84 13.46 15.47
N TYR A 93 11.08 13.26 16.55
CA TYR A 93 9.63 13.50 16.56
C TYR A 93 9.17 14.47 17.66
N VAL A 94 10.05 14.87 18.57
CA VAL A 94 9.72 15.83 19.62
C VAL A 94 10.17 17.23 19.20
N GLY A 95 9.26 18.19 19.30
CA GLY A 95 9.55 19.59 18.99
C GLY A 95 10.65 20.18 19.88
N ARG A 96 11.43 21.12 19.34
CA ARG A 96 12.63 21.70 19.98
C ARG A 96 12.39 22.19 21.42
N SER A 97 11.20 22.73 21.70
CA SER A 97 10.82 23.26 23.01
C SER A 97 10.79 22.18 24.11
N ASN A 98 10.36 20.96 23.79
CA ASN A 98 10.23 19.85 24.75
C ASN A 98 11.35 18.80 24.59
N GLN A 99 12.13 18.89 23.51
CA GLN A 99 13.10 17.88 23.12
C GLN A 99 14.12 17.56 24.22
N LYS A 100 14.69 18.58 24.88
CA LYS A 100 15.68 18.37 25.95
C LYS A 100 15.10 17.57 27.12
N LYS A 101 13.93 17.97 27.61
CA LYS A 101 13.22 17.32 28.73
C LYS A 101 12.90 15.86 28.41
N VAL A 102 12.38 15.61 27.21
CA VAL A 102 12.03 14.25 26.78
C VAL A 102 13.28 13.40 26.53
N PHE A 103 14.36 13.99 26.01
CA PHE A 103 15.63 13.28 25.84
C PHE A 103 16.23 12.83 27.18
N GLU A 104 16.24 13.71 28.19
CA GLU A 104 16.69 13.37 29.55
C GLU A 104 15.84 12.25 30.16
N PHE A 105 14.51 12.32 30.01
CA PHE A 105 13.61 11.25 30.44
C PHE A 105 13.94 9.91 29.76
N PHE A 106 14.03 9.88 28.42
CA PHE A 106 14.36 8.65 27.68
C PHE A 106 15.71 8.09 28.12
N LYS A 107 16.71 8.95 28.35
CA LYS A 107 18.02 8.51 28.83
C LYS A 107 17.95 7.81 30.19
N GLU A 108 17.17 8.36 31.12
CA GLU A 108 17.08 7.85 32.49
C GLU A 108 16.12 6.66 32.66
N THR A 109 15.08 6.55 31.83
CA THR A 109 13.97 5.60 32.06
C THR A 109 13.82 4.52 31.00
N LEU A 110 14.33 4.71 29.77
CA LEU A 110 14.06 3.79 28.66
C LEU A 110 14.50 2.36 28.99
N LEU A 111 15.65 2.19 29.65
CA LEU A 111 16.21 0.89 30.05
C LEU A 111 16.36 0.78 31.57
N LYS A 112 15.62 1.57 32.36
CA LYS A 112 15.68 1.54 33.83
C LYS A 112 14.29 1.26 34.37
N ASN A 113 14.17 0.26 35.24
CA ASN A 113 12.90 -0.17 35.83
C ASN A 113 11.83 -0.58 34.80
N ARG A 114 12.23 -0.91 33.57
CA ARG A 114 11.36 -1.38 32.50
C ARG A 114 12.01 -2.57 31.80
N VAL A 115 11.18 -3.52 31.40
CA VAL A 115 11.58 -4.69 30.62
C VAL A 115 10.96 -4.58 29.23
N TRP A 116 11.75 -4.84 28.20
CA TRP A 116 11.32 -4.90 26.80
C TRP A 116 11.35 -6.34 26.31
N ASP A 117 10.31 -6.73 25.57
CA ASP A 117 10.29 -7.98 24.81
C ASP A 117 10.91 -7.68 23.43
N LEU A 118 12.06 -8.29 23.17
CA LEU A 118 12.81 -8.05 21.93
C LEU A 118 12.59 -9.18 20.95
N PHE A 119 12.40 -8.80 19.69
CA PHE A 119 12.28 -9.68 18.56
C PHE A 119 13.36 -9.35 17.53
N ALA A 120 13.73 -10.32 16.72
CA ALA A 120 14.61 -10.15 15.57
C ALA A 120 13.90 -10.55 14.28
N GLN A 121 14.11 -9.74 13.24
CA GLN A 121 13.84 -10.13 11.87
C GLN A 121 15.16 -10.18 11.09
N SER A 122 15.44 -11.32 10.46
CA SER A 122 16.63 -11.50 9.62
C SER A 122 16.46 -10.80 8.27
N ASP A 123 17.59 -10.39 7.67
CA ASP A 123 17.62 -9.93 6.28
C ASP A 123 17.80 -11.13 5.34
N PRO A 124 16.88 -11.37 4.38
CA PRO A 124 16.98 -12.48 3.43
C PRO A 124 18.23 -12.45 2.53
N THR A 125 18.93 -11.32 2.44
CA THR A 125 20.14 -11.13 1.64
C THR A 125 21.43 -11.06 2.45
N ALA A 126 21.33 -11.08 3.79
CA ALA A 126 22.44 -10.84 4.71
C ALA A 126 23.21 -9.51 4.46
N LYS A 127 22.58 -8.54 3.78
CA LYS A 127 23.14 -7.20 3.51
C LYS A 127 23.14 -6.33 4.76
N HIS A 128 22.11 -6.49 5.60
CA HIS A 128 21.98 -5.84 6.90
C HIS A 128 22.01 -6.88 8.02
N GLY A 129 22.35 -6.45 9.24
CA GLY A 129 22.24 -7.29 10.43
C GLY A 129 20.78 -7.62 10.80
N PRO A 130 20.55 -8.40 11.86
CA PRO A 130 19.20 -8.66 12.38
C PRO A 130 18.51 -7.36 12.83
N LEU A 131 17.30 -7.12 12.32
CA LEU A 131 16.49 -5.97 12.70
C LEU A 131 15.88 -6.21 14.08
N LEU A 132 16.32 -5.45 15.08
CA LEU A 132 15.73 -5.51 16.42
C LEU A 132 14.41 -4.74 16.50
N LEU A 133 13.40 -5.45 16.97
CA LEU A 133 12.01 -5.01 17.05
C LEU A 133 11.51 -5.13 18.50
N ILE A 134 10.54 -4.30 18.86
CA ILE A 134 9.70 -4.48 20.05
C ILE A 134 8.23 -4.39 19.63
N PRO A 135 7.27 -5.00 20.35
CA PRO A 135 5.85 -4.79 20.10
C PRO A 135 5.48 -3.31 20.23
N THR A 136 4.73 -2.76 19.28
CA THR A 136 4.32 -1.34 19.24
C THR A 136 3.61 -0.93 20.52
N ILE A 137 2.77 -1.81 21.08
CA ILE A 137 2.06 -1.59 22.33
C ILE A 137 3.00 -1.30 23.52
N GLN A 138 4.19 -1.89 23.55
CA GLN A 138 5.18 -1.60 24.60
C GLN A 138 5.72 -0.18 24.47
N PHE A 139 5.80 0.37 23.26
CA PHE A 139 6.22 1.75 23.06
C PHE A 139 5.11 2.75 23.40
N GLU A 140 3.86 2.48 23.03
CA GLU A 140 2.71 3.31 23.40
C GLU A 140 2.57 3.45 24.92
N GLN A 141 2.71 2.34 25.64
CA GLN A 141 2.70 2.36 27.10
C GLN A 141 3.86 3.18 27.69
N PHE A 142 5.03 3.14 27.05
CA PHE A 142 6.16 3.96 27.47
C PHE A 142 5.89 5.45 27.27
N LEU A 143 5.27 5.83 26.16
CA LEU A 143 4.83 7.20 25.92
C LEU A 143 3.77 7.64 26.93
N ASN A 144 2.82 6.77 27.30
CA ASN A 144 1.82 7.08 28.33
C ASN A 144 2.46 7.37 29.70
N ILE A 145 3.48 6.59 30.09
CA ILE A 145 4.23 6.85 31.32
C ILE A 145 5.01 8.16 31.21
N ALA A 146 5.63 8.43 30.06
CA ALA A 146 6.32 9.69 29.81
C ALA A 146 5.36 10.89 29.90
N ASN A 147 4.16 10.78 29.36
CA ASN A 147 3.13 11.81 29.41
C ASN A 147 2.68 12.10 30.85
N HIS A 148 2.47 11.05 31.65
CA HIS A 148 2.11 11.21 33.06
C HIS A 148 3.24 11.84 33.89
N GLN A 149 4.51 11.49 33.63
CA GLN A 149 5.64 12.01 34.41
C GLN A 149 6.14 13.38 33.95
N LEU A 150 5.99 13.69 32.67
CA LEU A 150 6.46 14.94 32.08
C LEU A 150 5.35 15.98 31.87
N ASP A 151 4.09 15.64 32.16
CA ASP A 151 2.93 16.48 31.88
C ASP A 151 2.92 16.94 30.41
N GLY A 152 2.85 15.96 29.49
CA GLY A 152 2.98 16.18 28.05
C GLY A 152 2.08 15.29 27.21
N GLU A 153 2.10 15.51 25.90
CA GLU A 153 1.24 14.84 24.90
C GLU A 153 2.08 14.14 23.83
N LEU A 154 3.03 13.29 24.24
CA LEU A 154 3.82 12.47 23.33
C LEU A 154 2.95 11.34 22.75
N ALA A 155 2.95 11.21 21.43
CA ALA A 155 2.22 10.16 20.72
C ALA A 155 3.00 9.72 19.48
N ILE A 156 2.71 8.51 18.99
CA ILE A 156 3.21 8.06 17.69
C ILE A 156 2.72 9.05 16.62
N PRO A 157 3.60 9.57 15.75
CA PRO A 157 3.23 10.56 14.74
C PRO A 157 2.21 9.98 13.76
N GLN A 158 1.28 10.82 13.29
CA GLN A 158 0.28 10.43 12.29
C GLN A 158 0.87 10.38 10.87
N GLY A 159 0.21 9.62 9.98
CA GLY A 159 0.59 9.48 8.58
C GLY A 159 1.88 8.67 8.37
N ARG A 160 2.63 8.99 7.30
CA ARG A 160 3.79 8.21 6.85
C ARG A 160 4.89 8.04 7.91
N ALA A 161 5.04 9.03 8.80
CA ALA A 161 6.00 8.95 9.90
C ALA A 161 5.61 7.88 10.95
N GLY A 162 4.32 7.61 11.10
CA GLY A 162 3.75 6.61 12.01
C GLY A 162 3.83 5.18 11.51
N GLU A 163 3.88 4.97 10.19
CA GLU A 163 3.95 3.62 9.58
C GLU A 163 5.13 2.79 10.11
N LEU A 164 6.27 3.44 10.39
CA LEU A 164 7.47 2.78 10.96
C LEU A 164 7.32 2.39 12.44
N PHE A 165 6.31 2.90 13.13
CA PHE A 165 5.99 2.52 14.50
C PHE A 165 5.00 1.37 14.56
N SER A 166 4.40 0.97 13.43
CA SER A 166 3.36 -0.05 13.35
C SER A 166 3.65 -1.04 12.22
N LEU A 167 4.87 -1.59 12.19
CA LEU A 167 5.28 -2.56 11.18
C LEU A 167 4.61 -3.91 11.43
N THR A 168 3.95 -4.44 10.42
CA THR A 168 3.46 -5.83 10.39
C THR A 168 4.48 -6.74 9.74
N PHE A 169 4.42 -8.04 10.02
CA PHE A 169 5.26 -9.08 9.39
C PHE A 169 4.44 -10.36 9.21
N GLY A 170 4.87 -11.24 8.30
CA GLY A 170 4.13 -12.45 7.94
C GLY A 170 3.25 -12.29 6.70
N GLU A 171 3.17 -11.08 6.13
CA GLU A 171 2.48 -10.89 4.85
C GLU A 171 3.20 -11.68 3.75
N TRP A 172 2.46 -12.18 2.77
CA TRP A 172 3.02 -12.93 1.64
C TRP A 172 3.74 -14.22 2.04
N ASP A 173 3.37 -14.82 3.18
CA ASP A 173 3.99 -16.02 3.76
C ASP A 173 5.48 -15.83 4.14
N THR A 174 5.87 -14.57 4.30
CA THR A 174 7.24 -14.20 4.70
C THR A 174 7.48 -14.52 6.18
N PRO A 175 8.74 -14.67 6.59
CA PRO A 175 9.04 -14.96 7.98
C PRO A 175 8.53 -13.85 8.92
N ARG A 176 8.03 -14.27 10.09
CA ARG A 176 7.66 -13.37 11.18
C ARG A 176 8.81 -13.22 12.19
N PRO A 177 8.84 -12.11 12.95
CA PRO A 177 9.89 -11.86 13.92
C PRO A 177 9.98 -12.98 14.97
N ARG A 178 11.21 -13.35 15.31
CA ARG A 178 11.50 -14.37 16.32
C ARG A 178 11.82 -13.72 17.65
N PHE A 179 11.29 -14.26 18.74
CA PHE A 179 11.52 -13.75 20.08
C PHE A 179 12.98 -13.97 20.50
N LEU A 180 13.67 -12.92 20.91
CA LEU A 180 15.04 -12.98 21.42
C LEU A 180 15.10 -13.14 22.95
N GLY A 181 14.05 -12.70 23.65
CA GLY A 181 14.02 -12.63 25.10
C GLY A 181 13.74 -11.23 25.61
N ARG A 182 13.94 -11.06 26.91
CA ARG A 182 13.67 -9.83 27.64
C ARG A 182 14.94 -9.08 27.98
N ALA A 183 14.94 -7.76 27.80
CA ALA A 183 16.02 -6.90 28.24
C ALA A 183 15.52 -5.70 29.05
N ASN A 184 16.28 -5.36 30.07
CA ASN A 184 16.05 -4.22 30.96
C ASN A 184 17.34 -3.41 31.19
N SER A 185 18.32 -3.55 30.31
CA SER A 185 19.60 -2.84 30.36
C SER A 185 20.23 -2.82 28.97
N ALA A 186 21.14 -1.87 28.71
CA ALA A 186 21.84 -1.80 27.43
C ALA A 186 22.65 -3.07 27.16
N SER A 187 23.39 -3.54 28.15
CA SER A 187 24.16 -4.79 28.06
C SER A 187 23.29 -6.01 27.74
N ALA A 188 22.08 -6.10 28.30
CA ALA A 188 21.14 -7.16 27.96
C ALA A 188 20.65 -7.05 26.51
N VAL A 189 20.34 -5.83 26.04
CA VAL A 189 19.95 -5.61 24.63
C VAL A 189 21.09 -6.01 23.68
N ASP A 190 22.32 -5.64 23.99
CA ASP A 190 23.49 -5.97 23.16
C ASP A 190 23.75 -7.47 23.17
N SER A 191 23.64 -8.12 24.34
CA SER A 191 23.73 -9.59 24.44
C SER A 191 22.66 -10.30 23.60
N LEU A 192 21.42 -9.79 23.61
CA LEU A 192 20.33 -10.32 22.78
C LEU A 192 20.56 -10.09 21.28
N ARG A 193 21.12 -8.94 20.91
CA ARG A 193 21.53 -8.64 19.52
C ARG A 193 22.58 -9.64 19.04
N GLU A 194 23.62 -9.88 19.83
CA GLU A 194 24.67 -10.84 19.46
C GLU A 194 24.09 -12.26 19.29
N ARG A 195 23.20 -12.68 20.21
CA ARG A 195 22.48 -13.96 20.07
C ARG A 195 21.54 -14.01 18.87
N ALA A 196 21.07 -12.88 18.33
CA ALA A 196 20.20 -12.90 17.15
C ALA A 196 20.91 -13.52 15.93
N HIS A 197 22.24 -13.46 15.87
CA HIS A 197 23.03 -14.11 14.82
C HIS A 197 23.03 -15.64 14.91
N THR A 198 22.65 -16.22 16.06
CA THR A 198 22.54 -17.68 16.23
C THR A 198 21.15 -18.22 15.91
N LEU A 199 20.21 -17.36 15.49
CA LEU A 199 18.90 -17.80 15.03
C LEU A 199 19.04 -18.65 13.76
N PRO A 200 18.20 -19.69 13.59
CA PRO A 200 18.19 -20.44 12.35
C PRO A 200 17.85 -19.52 11.18
N ALA A 201 18.48 -19.77 10.03
CA ALA A 201 18.07 -19.11 8.80
C ALA A 201 16.59 -19.42 8.54
N ASP A 202 15.84 -18.40 8.12
CA ASP A 202 14.46 -18.62 7.75
C ASP A 202 14.41 -19.51 6.50
N ASP A 203 13.48 -20.47 6.48
CA ASP A 203 13.17 -21.20 5.26
C ASP A 203 12.43 -20.24 4.33
N LEU A 204 13.06 -19.93 3.20
CA LEU A 204 12.51 -19.07 2.16
C LEU A 204 12.25 -19.86 0.87
N SER A 205 12.44 -21.18 0.89
CA SER A 205 12.32 -22.03 -0.30
C SER A 205 10.88 -22.13 -0.82
N HIS A 206 9.90 -21.93 0.06
CA HIS A 206 8.48 -21.89 -0.29
C HIS A 206 8.05 -20.54 -0.87
N LEU A 207 8.85 -19.49 -0.69
CA LEU A 207 8.51 -18.16 -1.20
C LEU A 207 8.64 -18.09 -2.72
N THR A 208 7.63 -17.53 -3.36
CA THR A 208 7.74 -17.16 -4.78
C THR A 208 8.83 -16.09 -4.95
N PRO A 209 9.48 -15.99 -6.11
CA PRO A 209 10.44 -14.91 -6.38
C PRO A 209 9.87 -13.51 -6.14
N SER A 210 8.57 -13.28 -6.39
CA SER A 210 7.92 -12.00 -6.10
C SER A 210 7.72 -11.78 -4.60
N CYS A 211 7.29 -12.78 -3.84
CA CYS A 211 7.16 -12.67 -2.39
C CYS A 211 8.54 -12.40 -1.76
N TYR A 212 9.56 -13.12 -2.21
CA TYR A 212 10.95 -12.91 -1.78
C TYR A 212 11.44 -11.50 -2.13
N GLN A 213 11.19 -11.00 -3.35
CA GLN A 213 11.54 -9.62 -3.71
C GLN A 213 10.76 -8.58 -2.91
N MET A 214 9.46 -8.78 -2.65
CA MET A 214 8.66 -7.86 -1.83
C MET A 214 9.15 -7.82 -0.39
N TYR A 215 9.56 -8.98 0.13
CA TYR A 215 10.18 -9.09 1.44
C TYR A 215 11.52 -8.33 1.50
N GLN A 216 12.39 -8.55 0.50
CA GLN A 216 13.63 -7.79 0.35
C GLN A 216 13.37 -6.28 0.29
N ASP A 217 12.47 -5.85 -0.59
CA ASP A 217 12.11 -4.42 -0.78
C ASP A 217 11.63 -3.81 0.53
N LYS A 218 10.80 -4.53 1.30
CA LYS A 218 10.29 -4.10 2.61
C LYS A 218 11.41 -3.95 3.64
N ILE A 219 12.31 -4.94 3.75
CA ILE A 219 13.46 -4.88 4.67
C ILE A 219 14.40 -3.73 4.29
N ASP A 220 14.70 -3.55 2.99
CA ASP A 220 15.53 -2.46 2.50
C ASP A 220 14.90 -1.08 2.75
N GLU A 221 13.57 -0.95 2.60
CA GLU A 221 12.84 0.29 2.91
C GLU A 221 12.91 0.64 4.40
N ILE A 222 12.74 -0.35 5.28
CA ILE A 222 12.88 -0.16 6.73
C ILE A 222 14.30 0.33 7.05
N TYR A 223 15.33 -0.35 6.57
CA TYR A 223 16.72 0.03 6.82
C TYR A 223 17.07 1.41 6.25
N SER A 224 16.57 1.73 5.05
CA SER A 224 16.74 3.04 4.43
C SER A 224 16.11 4.15 5.27
N SER A 225 14.93 3.90 5.84
CA SER A 225 14.22 4.85 6.71
C SER A 225 14.87 5.02 8.09
N LEU A 226 15.62 4.00 8.55
CA LEU A 226 16.35 4.07 9.81
C LEU A 226 17.67 4.85 9.73
N LYS A 227 18.27 4.99 8.54
CA LYS A 227 19.48 5.79 8.28
C LYS A 227 19.17 7.30 8.35
N ILE A 228 19.42 7.93 9.49
CA ILE A 228 19.32 9.40 9.64
C ILE A 228 20.59 10.05 9.06
N GLY A 229 20.44 11.12 8.27
CA GLY A 229 21.51 12.11 8.09
C GLY A 229 21.98 12.37 6.66
N LYS A 230 21.78 11.45 5.71
CA LYS A 230 21.95 11.82 4.29
C LYS A 230 20.64 12.42 3.83
N LYS A 231 20.64 13.69 3.40
CA LYS A 231 19.64 14.19 2.44
C LYS A 231 19.53 13.09 1.39
N SER A 232 18.43 12.33 1.34
CA SER A 232 18.28 11.34 0.28
C SER A 232 18.52 12.11 -0.99
N ASN A 233 19.52 11.73 -1.79
CA ASN A 233 19.76 12.43 -3.03
C ASN A 233 18.43 12.34 -3.78
N LYS A 234 17.74 13.48 -3.97
CA LYS A 234 16.37 13.50 -4.52
C LYS A 234 16.32 12.75 -5.85
N LEU A 235 17.46 12.73 -6.55
CA LEU A 235 17.73 11.95 -7.74
C LEU A 235 17.68 10.43 -7.52
N GLU A 236 18.38 9.89 -6.51
CA GLU A 236 18.38 8.45 -6.18
C GLU A 236 17.02 7.97 -5.69
N ALA A 237 16.36 8.74 -4.82
CA ALA A 237 15.00 8.42 -4.38
C ALA A 237 14.00 8.42 -5.55
N ALA A 238 14.10 9.39 -6.46
CA ALA A 238 13.29 9.43 -7.68
C ALA A 238 13.61 8.28 -8.64
N LYS A 239 14.89 7.93 -8.79
CA LYS A 239 15.36 6.79 -9.60
C LYS A 239 14.79 5.48 -9.05
N ASN A 240 14.94 5.22 -7.75
CA ASN A 240 14.41 4.02 -7.10
C ASN A 240 12.89 3.94 -7.20
N LYS A 241 12.19 5.05 -6.98
CA LYS A 241 10.73 5.10 -7.17
C LYS A 241 10.31 4.79 -8.61
N ARG A 242 11.06 5.27 -9.61
CA ARG A 242 10.81 4.97 -11.03
C ARG A 242 11.06 3.50 -11.36
N VAL A 243 12.13 2.93 -10.82
CA VAL A 243 12.43 1.50 -10.95
C VAL A 243 11.32 0.66 -10.31
N GLN A 244 10.88 1.00 -9.10
CA GLN A 244 9.80 0.27 -8.43
C GLN A 244 8.49 0.35 -9.19
N LYS A 245 8.10 1.55 -9.67
CA LYS A 245 6.88 1.70 -10.50
C LYS A 245 6.93 0.80 -11.72
N LYS A 246 8.08 0.71 -12.40
CA LYS A 246 8.26 -0.18 -13.56
C LYS A 246 8.12 -1.67 -13.18
N LYS A 247 8.73 -2.10 -12.06
CA LYS A 247 8.60 -3.47 -11.55
C LYS A 247 7.14 -3.81 -11.23
N ASP A 248 6.44 -2.88 -10.59
CA ASP A 248 5.03 -3.07 -10.22
C ASP A 248 4.10 -3.14 -11.44
N SER A 249 4.33 -2.33 -12.47
CA SER A 249 3.59 -2.43 -13.75
C SER A 249 3.85 -3.75 -14.48
N GLY A 250 5.09 -4.27 -14.44
CA GLY A 250 5.42 -5.59 -14.99
C GLY A 250 4.68 -6.71 -14.27
N ARG A 251 4.69 -6.69 -12.93
CA ARG A 251 3.94 -7.64 -12.10
C ARG A 251 2.43 -7.56 -12.34
N MET A 252 1.87 -6.35 -12.48
CA MET A 252 0.46 -6.13 -12.79
C MET A 252 0.04 -6.82 -14.09
N LEU A 253 0.81 -6.65 -15.17
CA LEU A 253 0.52 -7.32 -16.45
C LEU A 253 0.50 -8.85 -16.32
N LYS A 254 1.43 -9.43 -15.54
CA LYS A 254 1.46 -10.87 -15.29
C LYS A 254 0.27 -11.35 -14.45
N ARG A 255 -0.19 -10.57 -13.47
CA ARG A 255 -1.42 -10.87 -12.72
C ARG A 255 -2.65 -10.84 -13.63
N VAL A 256 -2.77 -9.84 -14.50
CA VAL A 256 -3.86 -9.77 -15.51
C VAL A 256 -3.84 -11.01 -16.40
N GLN A 257 -2.66 -11.41 -16.92
CA GLN A 257 -2.53 -12.65 -17.70
C GLN A 257 -2.97 -13.88 -16.90
N ARG A 258 -2.65 -13.95 -15.60
CA ARG A 258 -3.06 -15.06 -14.73
C ARG A 258 -4.58 -15.11 -14.53
N TYR A 259 -5.21 -13.98 -14.29
CA TYR A 259 -6.67 -13.88 -14.16
C TYR A 259 -7.40 -14.26 -15.47
N LEU A 260 -6.83 -13.90 -16.62
CA LEU A 260 -7.37 -14.26 -17.93
C LEU A 260 -7.01 -15.69 -18.39
N GLY A 261 -6.32 -16.49 -17.57
CA GLY A 261 -5.89 -17.84 -17.93
C GLY A 261 -4.76 -17.91 -18.98
N LEU A 262 -4.13 -16.77 -19.30
CA LEU A 262 -3.02 -16.64 -20.24
C LEU A 262 -1.64 -16.92 -19.60
N ARG A 263 -1.59 -17.00 -18.27
CA ARG A 263 -0.38 -17.35 -17.50
C ARG A 263 -0.73 -18.34 -16.39
N GLN A 264 0.12 -19.35 -16.20
CA GLN A 264 -0.04 -20.33 -15.13
C GLN A 264 0.24 -19.68 -13.76
N ALA A 265 -0.61 -19.97 -12.76
CA ALA A 265 -0.32 -19.60 -11.38
C ALA A 265 0.74 -20.55 -10.79
N ILE A 266 1.73 -19.98 -10.08
CA ILE A 266 2.87 -20.75 -9.52
C ILE A 266 2.40 -21.83 -8.53
N SER A 267 1.27 -21.62 -7.84
CA SER A 267 0.69 -22.60 -6.93
C SER A 267 0.28 -23.94 -7.57
N HIS A 268 0.27 -24.04 -8.92
CA HIS A 268 0.02 -25.29 -9.63
C HIS A 268 1.30 -26.07 -9.99
N VAL A 269 2.48 -25.59 -9.61
CA VAL A 269 3.76 -26.24 -9.93
C VAL A 269 4.10 -27.26 -8.85
N SER A 270 3.96 -28.56 -9.15
CA SER A 270 4.65 -29.60 -8.38
C SER A 270 6.16 -29.40 -8.52
N SER A 271 6.89 -29.58 -7.41
CA SER A 271 8.33 -29.32 -7.21
C SER A 271 9.31 -30.10 -8.11
N ASN A 272 8.86 -30.64 -9.25
CA ASN A 272 9.68 -31.29 -10.29
C ASN A 272 9.54 -30.67 -11.70
N SER A 273 8.73 -29.62 -11.89
CA SER A 273 8.40 -29.08 -13.24
C SER A 273 8.76 -27.61 -13.46
N TYR A 274 9.77 -27.08 -12.77
CA TYR A 274 10.30 -25.72 -12.98
C TYR A 274 10.92 -25.48 -14.37
N ARG A 275 10.99 -26.52 -15.23
CA ARG A 275 11.45 -26.41 -16.62
C ARG A 275 10.35 -26.05 -17.65
N GLY A 276 9.09 -25.90 -17.23
CA GLY A 276 7.94 -25.74 -18.15
C GLY A 276 7.21 -24.39 -18.11
N LEU A 277 7.76 -23.37 -17.46
CA LEU A 277 7.07 -22.07 -17.24
C LEU A 277 6.97 -21.17 -18.48
N VAL A 278 7.49 -21.62 -19.62
CA VAL A 278 7.38 -20.92 -20.90
C VAL A 278 6.25 -21.56 -21.68
N THR A 279 5.22 -20.76 -21.97
CA THR A 279 4.07 -21.11 -22.78
C THR A 279 4.53 -21.83 -24.05
N THR A 280 4.22 -23.13 -24.14
CA THR A 280 4.29 -23.88 -25.40
C THR A 280 3.46 -23.13 -26.44
N SER A 281 4.08 -22.56 -27.48
CA SER A 281 3.51 -21.77 -28.59
C SER A 281 1.96 -21.65 -28.56
N TRP A 282 1.44 -20.81 -27.66
CA TRP A 282 0.00 -20.58 -27.57
C TRP A 282 -0.38 -19.51 -28.58
N GLY A 283 -1.36 -19.82 -29.42
CA GLY A 283 -1.91 -18.88 -30.39
C GLY A 283 -3.27 -18.39 -29.94
N SER A 284 -3.57 -17.14 -30.25
CA SER A 284 -4.86 -16.47 -29.95
C SER A 284 -6.11 -17.12 -30.55
N GLN A 285 -5.93 -18.07 -31.47
CA GLN A 285 -7.01 -18.88 -32.05
C GLN A 285 -7.36 -20.12 -31.20
N LYS A 286 -6.75 -20.27 -30.02
CA LYS A 286 -7.08 -21.31 -29.05
C LYS A 286 -7.61 -20.67 -27.77
N PRO A 287 -8.51 -21.34 -27.03
CA PRO A 287 -8.89 -20.91 -25.68
C PRO A 287 -7.67 -20.69 -24.78
N ALA A 288 -7.85 -19.90 -23.72
CA ALA A 288 -6.79 -19.61 -22.75
C ALA A 288 -6.21 -20.94 -22.20
N PRO A 289 -4.88 -21.10 -22.16
CA PRO A 289 -4.25 -22.40 -21.94
C PRO A 289 -4.31 -22.87 -20.49
N PHE A 290 -4.56 -21.96 -19.55
CA PHE A 290 -4.59 -22.27 -18.12
C PHE A 290 -5.97 -21.99 -17.54
N LYS A 291 -6.45 -22.90 -16.70
CA LYS A 291 -7.63 -22.65 -15.87
C LYS A 291 -7.27 -21.64 -14.78
N PRO A 292 -7.96 -20.49 -14.68
CA PRO A 292 -7.76 -19.55 -13.58
C PRO A 292 -8.00 -20.24 -12.22
N LYS A 293 -7.17 -19.94 -11.22
CA LYS A 293 -7.33 -20.48 -9.86
C LYS A 293 -8.64 -20.03 -9.21
N GLU A 294 -9.01 -18.78 -9.48
CA GLU A 294 -10.21 -18.12 -8.98
C GLU A 294 -10.91 -17.48 -10.17
N SER A 295 -12.23 -17.61 -10.22
CA SER A 295 -13.08 -16.86 -11.12
C SER A 295 -13.22 -15.43 -10.58
N VAL A 296 -12.88 -14.45 -11.40
CA VAL A 296 -12.91 -13.03 -11.05
C VAL A 296 -13.73 -12.23 -12.03
N ARG A 297 -14.22 -11.07 -11.60
CA ARG A 297 -14.82 -10.06 -12.47
C ARG A 297 -13.88 -8.88 -12.61
N PHE A 298 -13.54 -8.52 -13.83
CA PHE A 298 -12.93 -7.23 -14.10
C PHE A 298 -14.03 -6.18 -14.20
N VAL A 299 -13.91 -5.11 -13.41
CA VAL A 299 -14.83 -3.97 -13.49
C VAL A 299 -14.00 -2.73 -13.76
N CYS A 300 -14.07 -2.25 -15.01
CA CYS A 300 -13.46 -0.99 -15.40
C CYS A 300 -14.33 0.17 -14.95
N VAL A 301 -13.69 1.22 -14.47
CA VAL A 301 -14.32 2.47 -14.05
C VAL A 301 -13.66 3.62 -14.79
N ASP A 302 -14.50 4.52 -15.31
CA ASP A 302 -14.09 5.84 -15.78
C ASP A 302 -15.12 6.86 -15.28
N VAL A 303 -14.67 8.02 -14.79
CA VAL A 303 -15.54 9.04 -14.20
C VAL A 303 -15.23 10.42 -14.77
N GLU A 304 -16.24 11.01 -15.41
CA GLU A 304 -16.17 12.38 -15.89
C GLU A 304 -16.61 13.37 -14.81
N ALA A 305 -15.84 14.44 -14.67
CA ALA A 305 -16.13 15.55 -13.77
C ALA A 305 -16.10 16.88 -14.52
N TYR A 306 -16.81 17.86 -13.98
CA TYR A 306 -16.86 19.19 -14.59
C TYR A 306 -15.48 19.84 -14.59
N GLU A 307 -15.09 20.35 -15.74
CA GLU A 307 -13.74 20.88 -15.97
C GLU A 307 -13.42 22.14 -15.13
N GLU A 308 -14.42 22.88 -14.63
CA GLU A 308 -14.21 24.02 -13.74
C GLU A 308 -14.34 23.68 -12.25
N ASP A 309 -14.94 22.53 -11.91
CA ASP A 309 -15.01 22.04 -10.53
C ASP A 309 -14.98 20.50 -10.50
N ALA A 310 -13.79 19.96 -10.23
CA ALA A 310 -13.54 18.52 -10.15
C ALA A 310 -14.34 17.79 -9.03
N ARG A 311 -15.07 18.51 -8.17
CA ARG A 311 -16.00 17.90 -7.19
C ARG A 311 -17.35 17.56 -7.81
N VAL A 312 -17.63 18.08 -9.00
CA VAL A 312 -18.89 17.93 -9.71
C VAL A 312 -18.76 16.81 -10.75
N VAL A 313 -18.86 15.56 -10.30
CA VAL A 313 -19.00 14.37 -11.16
C VAL A 313 -20.27 14.47 -12.03
N THR A 314 -20.14 14.30 -13.34
CA THR A 314 -21.26 14.37 -14.30
C THR A 314 -21.68 13.01 -14.82
N GLU A 315 -20.72 12.10 -15.03
CA GLU A 315 -20.94 10.82 -15.70
C GLU A 315 -20.06 9.72 -15.10
N ILE A 316 -20.55 8.49 -15.13
CA ILE A 316 -19.83 7.31 -14.65
C ILE A 316 -19.99 6.21 -15.68
N GLY A 317 -18.87 5.71 -16.17
CA GLY A 317 -18.79 4.55 -17.03
C GLY A 317 -18.34 3.34 -16.26
N LEU A 318 -19.03 2.22 -16.46
CA LEU A 318 -18.59 0.92 -15.98
C LEU A 318 -18.55 -0.08 -17.13
N ALA A 319 -17.51 -0.89 -17.20
CA ALA A 319 -17.42 -2.02 -18.11
C ALA A 319 -17.04 -3.28 -17.35
N VAL A 320 -17.84 -4.34 -17.47
CA VAL A 320 -17.66 -5.59 -16.72
C VAL A 320 -17.26 -6.71 -17.68
N LEU A 321 -16.19 -7.42 -17.35
CA LEU A 321 -15.82 -8.68 -17.98
C LEU A 321 -15.78 -9.77 -16.91
N ASP A 322 -16.66 -10.76 -17.05
CA ASP A 322 -16.65 -11.96 -16.24
C ASP A 322 -15.66 -12.98 -16.84
N THR A 323 -14.75 -13.50 -16.02
CA THR A 323 -13.79 -14.50 -16.50
C THR A 323 -14.42 -15.87 -16.75
N GLU A 324 -15.61 -16.15 -16.21
CA GLU A 324 -16.37 -17.36 -16.55
C GLU A 324 -16.90 -17.32 -17.98
N ASP A 325 -17.25 -16.15 -18.49
CA ASP A 325 -17.72 -15.99 -19.87
C ASP A 325 -16.60 -16.27 -20.89
N LEU A 326 -15.33 -16.26 -20.47
CA LEU A 326 -14.18 -16.53 -21.33
C LEU A 326 -13.91 -18.02 -21.55
N ILE A 327 -14.51 -18.89 -20.74
CA ILE A 327 -14.22 -20.32 -20.74
C ILE A 327 -14.53 -20.92 -22.12
N ASP A 328 -13.55 -21.65 -22.67
CA ASP A 328 -13.62 -22.28 -23.99
C ASP A 328 -13.80 -21.33 -25.18
N ILE A 329 -13.72 -20.01 -24.98
CA ILE A 329 -13.75 -19.01 -26.04
C ILE A 329 -12.32 -18.59 -26.40
N CYS A 330 -11.95 -18.74 -27.68
CA CYS A 330 -10.69 -18.21 -28.17
C CYS A 330 -10.73 -16.68 -28.22
N PRO A 331 -9.69 -15.97 -27.74
CA PRO A 331 -9.70 -14.50 -27.70
C PRO A 331 -9.73 -13.83 -29.08
N GLY A 332 -9.14 -14.46 -30.10
CA GLY A 332 -8.84 -13.77 -31.36
C GLY A 332 -7.56 -12.93 -31.27
N GLU A 333 -7.06 -12.44 -32.41
CA GLU A 333 -5.72 -11.85 -32.56
C GLU A 333 -5.44 -10.75 -31.53
N ARG A 334 -6.44 -9.92 -31.23
CA ARG A 334 -6.36 -8.78 -30.31
C ARG A 334 -7.33 -8.89 -29.14
N GLY A 335 -8.07 -9.99 -29.03
CA GLY A 335 -9.13 -10.17 -28.03
C GLY A 335 -10.53 -9.84 -28.52
N GLU A 336 -10.73 -9.67 -29.83
CA GLU A 336 -12.01 -9.27 -30.43
C GLU A 336 -13.19 -10.15 -30.03
N ASN A 337 -12.99 -11.46 -29.86
CA ASN A 337 -14.05 -12.38 -29.44
C ASN A 337 -14.41 -12.21 -27.96
N TRP A 338 -13.47 -11.74 -27.14
CA TRP A 338 -13.73 -11.40 -25.74
C TRP A 338 -14.34 -9.99 -25.61
N PHE A 339 -14.12 -9.10 -26.57
CA PHE A 339 -14.71 -7.75 -26.54
C PHE A 339 -16.24 -7.77 -26.57
N SER A 340 -16.86 -8.78 -27.19
CA SER A 340 -18.31 -8.95 -27.21
C SER A 340 -18.90 -9.44 -25.89
N LEU A 341 -18.07 -9.92 -24.97
CA LEU A 341 -18.48 -10.40 -23.65
C LEU A 341 -18.47 -9.28 -22.60
N VAL A 342 -17.98 -8.09 -22.97
CA VAL A 342 -17.94 -6.93 -22.09
C VAL A 342 -19.34 -6.33 -21.96
N GLN A 343 -19.84 -6.27 -20.73
CA GLN A 343 -21.09 -5.59 -20.40
C GLN A 343 -20.80 -4.13 -20.07
N ALA A 344 -21.47 -3.20 -20.75
CA ALA A 344 -21.20 -1.77 -20.64
C ALA A 344 -22.36 -1.02 -19.97
N TYR A 345 -22.02 -0.07 -19.11
CA TYR A 345 -22.96 0.80 -18.41
C TYR A 345 -22.47 2.24 -18.50
N HIS A 346 -23.42 3.13 -18.77
CA HIS A 346 -23.17 4.55 -18.76
C HIS A 346 -24.25 5.26 -17.94
N PHE A 347 -23.84 5.86 -16.82
CA PHE A 347 -24.72 6.59 -15.92
C PHE A 347 -24.44 8.08 -16.00
N ARG A 348 -25.50 8.87 -16.16
CA ARG A 348 -25.42 10.33 -16.12
C ARG A 348 -26.19 10.83 -14.91
N ILE A 349 -25.60 11.79 -14.19
CA ILE A 349 -26.23 12.36 -13.00
C ILE A 349 -27.35 13.31 -13.44
N GLU A 350 -28.60 12.96 -13.14
CA GLU A 350 -29.80 13.67 -13.59
C GLU A 350 -29.76 15.16 -13.21
N GLU A 351 -29.36 15.47 -11.97
CA GLU A 351 -29.26 16.83 -11.45
C GLU A 351 -28.17 17.67 -12.13
N ARG A 352 -27.27 17.03 -12.88
CA ARG A 352 -26.11 17.65 -13.54
C ARG A 352 -26.13 17.48 -15.05
N ARG A 353 -27.23 16.98 -15.63
CA ARG A 353 -27.34 16.66 -17.07
C ARG A 353 -27.06 17.82 -18.02
N TYR A 354 -27.19 19.05 -17.55
CA TYR A 354 -26.94 20.28 -18.32
C TYR A 354 -25.46 20.71 -18.33
N ILE A 355 -24.61 20.07 -17.52
CA ILE A 355 -23.18 20.35 -17.43
C ILE A 355 -22.47 19.48 -18.47
N VAL A 356 -21.84 20.12 -19.45
CA VAL A 356 -21.09 19.46 -20.52
C VAL A 356 -19.74 20.19 -20.68
N ASN A 357 -18.65 19.44 -20.55
CA ASN A 357 -17.30 19.97 -20.76
C ASN A 357 -17.14 20.41 -22.23
N SER A 358 -16.55 21.58 -22.44
CA SER A 358 -16.34 22.14 -23.80
C SER A 358 -15.13 23.08 -23.92
N LYS A 359 -14.56 23.55 -22.81
CA LYS A 359 -13.51 24.57 -22.79
C LYS A 359 -12.12 23.98 -22.99
N PHE A 360 -11.81 22.91 -22.27
CA PHE A 360 -10.51 22.23 -22.33
C PHE A 360 -10.59 20.91 -23.05
N VAL A 361 -11.70 20.19 -22.84
CA VAL A 361 -11.97 18.88 -23.42
C VAL A 361 -13.42 18.85 -23.87
N GLN A 362 -13.67 18.45 -25.10
CA GLN A 362 -15.02 18.32 -25.63
C GLN A 362 -15.65 17.03 -25.09
N GLY A 363 -16.64 17.15 -24.21
CA GLY A 363 -17.42 16.03 -23.71
C GLY A 363 -18.39 15.48 -24.75
N CYS A 364 -18.68 14.17 -24.66
CA CYS A 364 -19.61 13.45 -25.54
C CYS A 364 -20.69 12.67 -24.77
N PRO A 365 -21.43 13.31 -23.84
CA PRO A 365 -22.34 12.60 -22.92
C PRO A 365 -23.48 11.81 -23.59
N GLU A 366 -23.91 12.25 -24.77
CA GLU A 366 -25.03 11.64 -25.50
C GLU A 366 -24.58 10.49 -26.43
N ALA A 367 -23.27 10.33 -26.66
CA ALA A 367 -22.73 9.42 -27.68
C ALA A 367 -22.21 8.12 -27.04
N PHE A 368 -23.06 7.40 -26.31
CA PHE A 368 -22.70 6.10 -25.74
C PHE A 368 -22.84 4.99 -26.81
N ASP A 369 -21.71 4.43 -27.23
CA ASP A 369 -21.63 3.50 -28.37
C ASP A 369 -22.04 2.06 -28.01
N PHE A 370 -22.04 1.73 -26.70
CA PHE A 370 -22.23 0.35 -26.20
C PHE A 370 -23.58 0.11 -25.53
N GLY A 371 -24.55 1.00 -25.73
CA GLY A 371 -25.89 0.83 -25.19
C GLY A 371 -26.69 2.12 -25.10
N LYS A 372 -27.39 2.31 -23.99
CA LYS A 372 -28.16 3.53 -23.70
C LYS A 372 -27.71 4.13 -22.37
N SER A 373 -27.43 5.44 -22.38
CA SER A 373 -27.15 6.21 -21.18
C SER A 373 -28.35 6.15 -20.23
N GLN A 374 -28.10 5.88 -18.96
CA GLN A 374 -29.12 5.85 -17.91
C GLN A 374 -29.01 7.10 -17.07
N MET A 375 -30.12 7.82 -16.92
CA MET A 375 -30.21 8.94 -16.01
C MET A 375 -30.45 8.43 -14.59
N VAL A 376 -29.60 8.84 -13.65
CA VAL A 376 -29.64 8.40 -12.26
C VAL A 376 -29.50 9.60 -11.34
N SER A 377 -30.31 9.65 -10.28
CA SER A 377 -30.21 10.70 -9.27
C SER A 377 -28.89 10.60 -8.50
N ILE A 378 -28.35 11.72 -8.04
CA ILE A 378 -27.17 11.74 -7.17
C ILE A 378 -27.38 10.94 -5.87
N LYS A 379 -28.64 10.78 -5.43
CA LYS A 379 -28.99 10.04 -4.21
C LYS A 379 -28.93 8.53 -4.40
N ASP A 380 -29.13 8.03 -5.62
CA ASP A 380 -29.20 6.60 -5.91
C ASP A 380 -27.95 6.09 -6.63
N ILE A 381 -27.08 6.97 -7.11
CA ILE A 381 -25.91 6.58 -7.91
C ILE A 381 -24.98 5.62 -7.17
N ASN A 382 -24.77 5.81 -5.87
CA ASN A 382 -23.92 4.93 -5.07
C ASN A 382 -24.46 3.48 -5.03
N LYS A 383 -25.79 3.30 -4.95
CA LYS A 383 -26.44 1.99 -4.97
C LYS A 383 -26.33 1.34 -6.34
N VAL A 384 -26.51 2.11 -7.41
CA VAL A 384 -26.43 1.61 -8.78
C VAL A 384 -25.00 1.17 -9.11
N VAL A 385 -24.00 2.00 -8.78
CA VAL A 385 -22.57 1.67 -8.93
C VAL A 385 -22.22 0.43 -8.10
N GLY A 386 -22.63 0.38 -6.83
CA GLY A 386 -22.40 -0.77 -5.95
C GLY A 386 -22.99 -2.08 -6.46
N LYS A 387 -24.18 -2.01 -7.07
CA LYS A 387 -24.84 -3.16 -7.71
C LYS A 387 -24.03 -3.70 -8.90
N VAL A 388 -23.52 -2.82 -9.76
CA VAL A 388 -22.75 -3.23 -10.95
C VAL A 388 -21.38 -3.76 -10.57
N ILE A 389 -20.67 -3.10 -9.64
CA ILE A 389 -19.37 -3.56 -9.14
C ILE A 389 -19.52 -4.91 -8.41
N GLY A 390 -20.67 -5.16 -7.79
CA GLY A 390 -20.92 -6.37 -7.01
C GLY A 390 -20.37 -6.25 -5.59
N ASP A 391 -20.78 -5.20 -4.87
CA ASP A 391 -20.38 -4.98 -3.47
C ASP A 391 -21.15 -5.87 -2.47
N LYS A 392 -21.14 -5.51 -1.17
CA LYS A 392 -21.72 -6.32 -0.07
C LYS A 392 -23.19 -6.74 -0.26
N ASN A 393 -23.93 -6.09 -1.15
CA ASN A 393 -25.32 -6.41 -1.44
C ASN A 393 -25.51 -7.33 -2.66
N SER A 394 -24.42 -7.74 -3.32
CA SER A 394 -24.46 -8.66 -4.45
C SER A 394 -24.63 -10.10 -3.98
N GLU A 395 -25.42 -10.91 -4.68
CA GLU A 395 -25.43 -12.37 -4.49
C GLU A 395 -24.09 -12.99 -4.92
N ASP A 396 -23.40 -12.31 -5.85
CA ASP A 396 -22.11 -12.73 -6.37
C ASP A 396 -20.97 -12.20 -5.50
N GLN A 397 -20.42 -13.10 -4.69
CA GLN A 397 -19.31 -12.86 -3.76
C GLN A 397 -17.93 -13.15 -4.38
N ARG A 398 -17.83 -13.28 -5.71
CA ARG A 398 -16.55 -13.49 -6.38
C ARG A 398 -15.66 -12.25 -6.32
N PRO A 399 -14.32 -12.42 -6.29
CA PRO A 399 -13.38 -11.30 -6.28
C PRO A 399 -13.53 -10.38 -7.49
N VAL A 400 -13.36 -9.08 -7.25
CA VAL A 400 -13.44 -8.01 -8.22
C VAL A 400 -12.06 -7.40 -8.42
N ILE A 401 -11.67 -7.24 -9.67
CA ILE A 401 -10.47 -6.55 -10.11
C ILE A 401 -10.90 -5.22 -10.72
N ILE A 402 -10.54 -4.12 -10.06
CA ILE A 402 -10.93 -2.78 -10.54
C ILE A 402 -9.90 -2.33 -11.59
N VAL A 403 -10.40 -1.92 -12.75
CA VAL A 403 -9.59 -1.50 -13.90
C VAL A 403 -9.83 -0.03 -14.19
N GLY A 404 -8.81 0.70 -14.63
CA GLY A 404 -8.96 2.08 -15.06
C GLY A 404 -7.75 2.58 -15.83
N HIS A 405 -7.77 3.87 -16.18
CA HIS A 405 -6.70 4.54 -16.90
C HIS A 405 -6.23 5.76 -16.08
N ASP A 406 -5.11 5.65 -15.37
CA ASP A 406 -4.81 6.53 -14.22
C ASP A 406 -5.88 6.46 -13.12
N ILE A 407 -6.31 5.22 -12.83
CA ILE A 407 -7.45 4.80 -12.01
C ILE A 407 -7.59 5.50 -10.64
N ARG A 408 -6.49 5.99 -10.08
CA ARG A 408 -6.49 6.58 -8.74
C ARG A 408 -7.36 7.84 -8.68
N GLN A 409 -7.49 8.55 -9.78
CA GLN A 409 -8.36 9.72 -9.88
C GLN A 409 -9.84 9.31 -9.87
N ASP A 410 -10.21 8.30 -10.66
CA ASP A 410 -11.59 7.78 -10.72
C ASP A 410 -12.07 7.24 -9.38
N LEU A 411 -11.23 6.49 -8.66
CA LEU A 411 -11.58 5.97 -7.33
C LEU A 411 -11.87 7.09 -6.32
N LYS A 412 -11.19 8.23 -6.44
CA LYS A 412 -11.49 9.41 -5.62
C LYS A 412 -12.82 10.04 -6.03
N TYR A 413 -13.11 10.14 -7.32
CA TYR A 413 -14.39 10.66 -7.78
C TYR A 413 -15.56 9.81 -7.31
N LEU A 414 -15.42 8.47 -7.27
CA LEU A 414 -16.41 7.59 -6.66
C LEU A 414 -16.71 7.95 -5.19
N THR A 415 -15.69 8.32 -4.40
CA THR A 415 -15.95 8.75 -3.01
C THR A 415 -16.75 10.04 -2.92
N SER A 416 -16.57 10.96 -3.87
CA SER A 416 -17.29 12.24 -3.90
C SER A 416 -18.80 12.09 -4.15
N ILE A 417 -19.21 10.97 -4.75
CA ILE A 417 -20.61 10.60 -4.98
C ILE A 417 -21.14 9.59 -3.93
N GLY A 418 -20.39 9.38 -2.86
CA GLY A 418 -20.82 8.51 -1.74
C GLY A 418 -20.59 7.01 -1.96
N TYR A 419 -19.77 6.61 -2.92
CA TYR A 419 -19.33 5.22 -3.09
C TYR A 419 -17.86 5.06 -2.68
N ASN A 420 -17.58 4.26 -1.64
CA ASN A 420 -16.21 4.04 -1.16
C ASN A 420 -15.64 2.70 -1.65
N PRO A 421 -14.84 2.68 -2.74
CA PRO A 421 -14.27 1.44 -3.28
C PRO A 421 -13.28 0.78 -2.29
N TRP A 422 -12.56 1.56 -1.47
CA TRP A 422 -11.63 1.02 -0.47
C TRP A 422 -12.36 0.32 0.69
N GLY A 423 -13.65 0.59 0.90
CA GLY A 423 -14.47 -0.07 1.91
C GLY A 423 -15.05 -1.42 1.48
N VAL A 424 -14.83 -1.84 0.23
CA VAL A 424 -15.39 -3.08 -0.34
C VAL A 424 -14.35 -4.20 -0.23
N PRO A 425 -14.61 -5.27 0.55
CA PRO A 425 -13.67 -6.39 0.70
C PRO A 425 -13.51 -7.23 -0.57
N LEU A 426 -14.55 -7.28 -1.41
CA LEU A 426 -14.55 -8.03 -2.67
C LEU A 426 -13.62 -7.42 -3.73
N ILE A 427 -13.24 -6.15 -3.60
CA ILE A 427 -12.23 -5.52 -4.46
C ILE A 427 -10.84 -5.93 -3.97
N VAL A 428 -10.19 -6.85 -4.69
CA VAL A 428 -8.95 -7.50 -4.25
C VAL A 428 -7.70 -6.99 -4.95
N ASP A 429 -7.81 -6.42 -6.16
CA ASP A 429 -6.69 -5.93 -6.98
C ASP A 429 -7.09 -4.70 -7.80
N GLU A 430 -6.11 -3.91 -8.21
CA GLU A 430 -6.26 -2.72 -9.05
C GLU A 430 -5.34 -2.82 -10.30
N VAL A 431 -5.89 -2.47 -11.45
CA VAL A 431 -5.21 -2.50 -12.75
C VAL A 431 -5.26 -1.12 -13.40
N ASP A 432 -4.08 -0.53 -13.63
CA ASP A 432 -3.91 0.74 -14.32
C ASP A 432 -3.34 0.51 -15.73
N THR A 433 -4.20 0.66 -16.73
CA THR A 433 -3.86 0.42 -18.14
C THR A 433 -2.83 1.41 -18.68
N GLN A 434 -2.78 2.63 -18.15
CA GLN A 434 -1.76 3.61 -18.54
C GLN A 434 -0.38 3.11 -18.12
N ALA A 435 -0.28 2.61 -16.88
CA ALA A 435 0.96 2.05 -16.34
C ALA A 435 1.37 0.74 -17.05
N MET A 436 0.40 -0.12 -17.38
CA MET A 436 0.64 -1.34 -18.18
C MET A 436 1.22 -1.01 -19.56
N PHE A 437 0.60 -0.08 -20.28
CA PHE A 437 1.05 0.29 -21.62
C PHE A 437 2.44 0.93 -21.60
N GLN A 438 2.66 1.86 -20.65
CA GLN A 438 3.96 2.48 -20.43
C GLN A 438 5.07 1.44 -20.22
N ARG A 439 4.78 0.33 -19.51
CA ARG A 439 5.72 -0.78 -19.31
C ARG A 439 5.99 -1.53 -20.62
N ILE A 440 4.96 -1.84 -21.40
CA ILE A 440 5.08 -2.60 -22.65
C ILE A 440 5.95 -1.86 -23.66
N GLU A 441 5.71 -0.56 -23.85
CA GLU A 441 6.47 0.25 -24.80
C GLU A 441 7.84 0.70 -24.29
N ARG A 442 8.12 0.52 -22.99
CA ARG A 442 9.32 1.07 -22.32
C ARG A 442 9.41 2.61 -22.42
N GLY A 443 8.26 3.27 -22.57
CA GLY A 443 8.15 4.73 -22.73
C GLY A 443 8.40 5.52 -21.44
N PRO A 444 8.88 6.78 -21.53
CA PRO A 444 9.13 7.62 -20.36
C PRO A 444 7.85 8.18 -19.73
N ASN A 445 6.78 8.36 -20.51
CA ASN A 445 5.53 9.02 -20.12
C ASN A 445 4.33 8.10 -20.30
N GLY A 446 3.25 8.37 -19.56
CA GLY A 446 1.94 7.78 -19.82
C GLY A 446 1.36 8.30 -21.14
N ARG A 447 0.45 7.53 -21.73
CA ARG A 447 -0.24 7.85 -22.99
C ARG A 447 -1.74 7.89 -22.76
N SER A 448 -2.45 8.73 -23.51
CA SER A 448 -3.91 8.81 -23.43
C SER A 448 -4.54 7.51 -23.92
N LEU A 449 -5.75 7.22 -23.44
CA LEU A 449 -6.52 6.06 -23.84
C LEU A 449 -6.70 5.97 -25.37
N ALA A 450 -7.01 7.09 -26.03
CA ALA A 450 -7.19 7.14 -27.47
C ALA A 450 -5.94 6.70 -28.23
N LEU A 451 -4.76 7.12 -27.77
CA LEU A 451 -3.49 6.75 -28.39
C LEU A 451 -3.14 5.28 -28.14
N ILE A 452 -3.39 4.78 -26.93
CA ILE A 452 -3.24 3.36 -26.61
C ILE A 452 -4.13 2.49 -27.50
N CYS A 453 -5.40 2.87 -27.66
CA CYS A 453 -6.34 2.14 -28.53
C CYS A 453 -5.86 2.12 -29.98
N ALA A 454 -5.43 3.26 -30.52
CA ALA A 454 -4.92 3.36 -31.87
C ALA A 454 -3.71 2.42 -32.10
N GLU A 455 -2.78 2.36 -31.14
CA GLU A 455 -1.56 1.54 -31.24
C GLU A 455 -1.79 0.05 -31.03
N LEU A 456 -2.81 -0.30 -30.26
CA LEU A 456 -3.30 -1.67 -30.15
C LEU A 456 -4.21 -2.05 -31.32
N GLY A 457 -4.52 -1.11 -32.22
CA GLY A 457 -5.44 -1.32 -33.34
C GLY A 457 -6.87 -1.64 -32.90
N ILE A 458 -7.30 -1.05 -31.78
CA ILE A 458 -8.67 -1.08 -31.27
C ILE A 458 -9.40 0.13 -31.85
N PRO A 459 -10.44 -0.07 -32.68
CA PRO A 459 -11.25 1.03 -33.18
C PRO A 459 -11.94 1.74 -32.01
N GLY A 460 -11.71 3.04 -31.86
CA GLY A 460 -12.36 3.86 -30.84
C GLY A 460 -12.77 5.23 -31.36
N CYS A 461 -13.91 5.69 -30.86
CA CYS A 461 -14.54 6.97 -31.16
C CYS A 461 -15.31 7.44 -29.94
N ASN A 462 -15.79 8.70 -29.95
CA ASN A 462 -16.60 9.27 -28.86
C ASN A 462 -15.95 9.12 -27.47
N TYR A 463 -14.64 9.36 -27.41
CA TYR A 463 -13.89 9.56 -26.16
C TYR A 463 -14.49 10.73 -25.37
N HIS A 464 -14.30 10.78 -24.06
CA HIS A 464 -14.97 11.72 -23.15
C HIS A 464 -16.48 11.44 -23.03
N ASN A 465 -16.83 10.16 -23.21
CA ASN A 465 -18.04 9.55 -22.73
C ASN A 465 -17.58 8.44 -21.78
N ALA A 466 -17.88 8.59 -20.49
CA ALA A 466 -17.29 7.71 -19.47
C ALA A 466 -17.57 6.22 -19.76
N GLY A 467 -18.76 5.90 -20.26
CA GLY A 467 -19.15 4.52 -20.62
C GLY A 467 -18.30 3.94 -21.75
N ASN A 468 -18.04 4.73 -22.79
CA ASN A 468 -17.15 4.33 -23.87
C ASN A 468 -15.71 4.16 -23.38
N ASP A 469 -15.22 5.11 -22.59
CA ASP A 469 -13.84 5.11 -22.09
C ASP A 469 -13.57 3.92 -21.16
N ALA A 470 -14.55 3.52 -20.33
CA ALA A 470 -14.47 2.28 -19.56
C ALA A 470 -14.36 1.03 -20.46
N VAL A 471 -15.13 0.96 -21.55
CA VAL A 471 -15.09 -0.18 -22.49
C VAL A 471 -13.75 -0.21 -23.24
N TYR A 472 -13.29 0.92 -23.79
CA TYR A 472 -12.02 0.99 -24.51
C TYR A 472 -10.83 0.68 -23.59
N THR A 473 -10.87 1.13 -22.34
CA THR A 473 -9.86 0.81 -21.32
C THR A 473 -9.78 -0.70 -21.07
N LEU A 474 -10.93 -1.36 -20.89
CA LEU A 474 -10.97 -2.81 -20.67
C LEU A 474 -10.50 -3.60 -21.90
N ARG A 475 -10.88 -3.16 -23.11
CA ARG A 475 -10.39 -3.74 -24.37
C ARG A 475 -8.88 -3.59 -24.52
N ALA A 476 -8.32 -2.43 -24.17
CA ALA A 476 -6.89 -2.19 -24.18
C ALA A 476 -6.15 -3.12 -23.20
N MET A 477 -6.69 -3.33 -22.00
CA MET A 477 -6.16 -4.29 -21.02
C MET A 477 -6.06 -5.70 -21.62
N ILE A 478 -7.15 -6.19 -22.23
CA ILE A 478 -7.23 -7.51 -22.87
C ILE A 478 -6.18 -7.62 -23.98
N ALA A 479 -6.15 -6.66 -24.91
CA ALA A 479 -5.24 -6.66 -26.05
C ALA A 479 -3.76 -6.64 -25.60
N MET A 480 -3.42 -5.85 -24.58
CA MET A 480 -2.08 -5.82 -23.99
C MET A 480 -1.68 -7.18 -23.39
N ALA A 481 -2.59 -7.84 -22.66
CA ALA A 481 -2.34 -9.14 -22.05
C ALA A 481 -2.10 -10.23 -23.10
N ILE A 482 -2.91 -10.27 -24.15
CA ILE A 482 -2.79 -11.22 -25.27
C ILE A 482 -1.49 -10.98 -26.03
N LYS A 483 -1.25 -9.74 -26.49
CA LYS A 483 -0.04 -9.37 -27.24
C LYS A 483 1.23 -9.78 -26.51
N ARG A 484 1.32 -9.48 -25.21
CA ARG A 484 2.51 -9.83 -24.42
C ARG A 484 2.68 -11.34 -24.23
N THR A 485 1.58 -12.10 -24.20
CA THR A 485 1.63 -13.57 -24.11
C THR A 485 2.21 -14.16 -25.39
N ILE A 486 1.77 -13.67 -26.56
CA ILE A 486 2.26 -14.11 -27.87
C ILE A 486 3.72 -13.69 -28.08
N ASP A 487 4.05 -12.41 -27.85
CA ASP A 487 5.42 -11.89 -27.97
C ASP A 487 6.41 -12.60 -27.01
N GLY A 488 5.89 -13.12 -25.89
CA GLY A 488 6.66 -13.90 -24.92
C GLY A 488 6.99 -15.30 -25.40
N SER A 489 6.09 -15.96 -26.12
CA SER A 489 6.33 -17.31 -26.68
C SER A 489 7.33 -17.31 -27.85
N ASP A 490 7.49 -16.18 -28.54
CA ASP A 490 8.38 -16.08 -29.72
C ASP A 490 9.84 -15.73 -29.37
N ARG A 491 10.12 -15.31 -28.13
CA ARG A 491 11.48 -15.03 -27.67
C ARG A 491 12.21 -16.33 -27.32
N LYS A 492 13.00 -16.85 -28.27
CA LYS A 492 14.04 -17.86 -27.98
C LYS A 492 15.01 -17.31 -26.94
N GLU A 493 15.42 -18.14 -25.99
CA GLU A 493 16.41 -17.87 -24.95
C GLU A 493 17.69 -17.23 -25.56
N GLU A 494 17.79 -15.91 -25.55
CA GLU A 494 19.07 -15.24 -25.71
C GLU A 494 19.82 -15.35 -24.37
N SER A 495 21.07 -15.81 -24.46
CA SER A 495 21.92 -16.19 -23.34
C SER A 495 21.97 -15.13 -22.24
N PHE A 496 21.59 -15.55 -21.04
CA PHE A 496 21.72 -14.83 -19.79
C PHE A 496 23.15 -14.28 -19.61
N THR A 497 23.33 -12.96 -19.69
CA THR A 497 24.57 -12.29 -19.28
C THR A 497 24.37 -11.70 -17.87
N PRO A 498 24.98 -12.29 -16.83
CA PRO A 498 24.89 -11.75 -15.48
C PRO A 498 25.58 -10.37 -15.44
N GLY A 499 24.81 -9.31 -15.16
CA GLY A 499 25.34 -7.97 -14.88
C GLY A 499 24.84 -6.82 -15.75
N THR A 500 24.10 -7.08 -16.84
CA THR A 500 23.57 -6.02 -17.73
C THR A 500 22.06 -5.82 -17.65
N ASP A 501 21.30 -6.81 -17.18
CA ASP A 501 19.85 -6.72 -16.97
C ASP A 501 19.50 -6.55 -15.50
N GLU A 502 19.71 -5.35 -14.97
CA GLU A 502 19.09 -4.83 -13.73
C GLU A 502 17.53 -4.72 -13.84
N TRP A 503 16.93 -5.35 -14.85
CA TRP A 503 15.63 -5.06 -15.46
C TRP A 503 14.67 -6.26 -15.55
N THR A 504 15.13 -7.47 -15.26
CA THR A 504 14.25 -8.66 -15.26
C THR A 504 13.49 -8.72 -13.96
N ASP A 505 12.18 -8.46 -14.02
CA ASP A 505 11.22 -8.72 -12.94
C ASP A 505 10.92 -10.24 -12.81
N GLY A 506 11.92 -11.09 -13.10
CA GLY A 506 11.80 -12.55 -13.19
C GLY A 506 10.75 -12.99 -14.21
N ASP A 507 11.13 -13.31 -15.45
CA ASP A 507 10.18 -13.85 -16.44
C ASP A 507 9.45 -15.14 -15.96
N MET A 508 10.02 -15.79 -14.94
CA MET A 508 9.50 -16.96 -14.23
C MET A 508 8.45 -16.66 -13.14
N ASP A 509 8.11 -15.40 -12.86
CA ASP A 509 7.08 -15.05 -11.86
C ASP A 509 5.66 -14.92 -12.48
N ASP A 510 4.62 -15.01 -11.64
CA ASP A 510 3.21 -14.86 -12.04
C ASP A 510 2.60 -13.50 -11.67
N GLY A 511 3.46 -12.53 -11.34
CA GLY A 511 3.04 -11.21 -10.87
C GLY A 511 2.69 -11.11 -9.39
N GLY A 512 2.73 -12.23 -8.64
CA GLY A 512 2.58 -12.26 -7.18
C GLY A 512 1.15 -12.08 -6.67
N CYS A 513 1.00 -11.65 -5.42
CA CYS A 513 -0.30 -11.39 -4.78
C CYS A 513 -1.00 -10.17 -5.41
N SER A 514 -2.33 -10.11 -5.26
CA SER A 514 -3.11 -8.94 -5.65
C SER A 514 -2.64 -7.69 -4.90
N LYS A 515 -2.75 -6.52 -5.55
CA LYS A 515 -2.32 -5.23 -4.99
C LYS A 515 -3.42 -4.19 -5.18
N ARG A 516 -3.87 -3.60 -4.07
CA ARG A 516 -4.79 -2.45 -4.07
C ARG A 516 -4.20 -1.28 -3.30
N SER A 517 -4.61 -0.07 -3.67
CA SER A 517 -4.16 1.16 -3.05
C SER A 517 -4.78 1.34 -1.65
N ALA A 518 -4.08 2.07 -0.78
CA ALA A 518 -4.65 2.52 0.49
C ALA A 518 -5.58 3.73 0.24
N PRO A 519 -6.64 3.90 1.06
CA PRO A 519 -7.50 5.06 0.98
C PRO A 519 -6.69 6.36 1.17
N PRO A 520 -7.12 7.49 0.59
CA PRO A 520 -6.51 8.79 0.88
C PRO A 520 -6.55 9.08 2.39
N ALA A 521 -5.49 9.69 2.93
CA ALA A 521 -5.50 10.11 4.34
C ALA A 521 -6.68 11.08 4.58
N GLU A 522 -7.52 10.78 5.56
CA GLU A 522 -8.65 11.63 5.93
C GLU A 522 -8.13 12.98 6.44
N THR A 523 -8.20 14.01 5.59
CA THR A 523 -8.23 15.39 6.09
C THR A 523 -9.59 15.60 6.72
N TYR A 524 -9.67 15.52 8.05
CA TYR A 524 -10.81 16.00 8.82
C TYR A 524 -11.01 17.50 8.56
N CYS A 525 -11.77 17.84 7.52
CA CYS A 525 -12.40 19.14 7.42
C CYS A 525 -13.62 19.12 8.33
N ALA A 526 -13.49 19.71 9.52
CA ALA A 526 -14.60 19.97 10.41
C ALA A 526 -15.62 20.90 9.71
N HIS A 527 -16.61 20.32 9.05
CA HIS A 527 -17.83 21.00 8.64
C HIS A 527 -18.95 20.56 9.56
N GLN A 528 -19.01 21.18 10.74
CA GLN A 528 -20.27 21.28 11.47
C GLN A 528 -21.21 22.17 10.65
N SER A 529 -22.33 21.59 10.24
CA SER A 529 -23.50 22.25 9.68
C SER A 529 -23.93 23.41 10.57
N LYS A 530 -23.92 24.62 10.02
CA LYS A 530 -24.37 25.86 10.69
C LYS A 530 -25.81 26.25 10.35
N ASP A 531 -26.62 25.32 9.82
CA ASP A 531 -27.96 25.63 9.28
C ASP A 531 -29.15 25.11 10.10
N GLU A 532 -29.00 24.83 11.40
CA GLU A 532 -30.12 24.40 12.27
C GLU A 532 -30.38 25.31 13.49
N LEU A 533 -30.18 26.62 13.37
CA LEU A 533 -30.60 27.58 14.41
C LEU A 533 -31.26 28.84 13.83
N GLN A 534 -32.28 28.66 12.99
CA GLN A 534 -33.31 29.68 12.73
C GLN A 534 -34.66 29.00 12.52
N ASN A 535 -35.29 28.53 13.60
CA ASN A 535 -36.76 28.44 13.70
C ASN A 535 -37.20 28.03 15.10
N VAL A 536 -37.26 28.98 16.03
CA VAL A 536 -38.28 28.99 17.09
C VAL A 536 -38.65 30.45 17.36
N GLN A 537 -39.75 30.91 16.77
CA GLN A 537 -40.51 32.05 17.29
C GLN A 537 -41.21 31.60 18.58
N TRP A 538 -40.92 32.26 19.70
CA TRP A 538 -41.83 33.11 20.50
C TRP A 538 -41.09 33.56 21.76
#